data_AF-A0A931QS86-F1
#
_entry.id   AF-A0A931QS86-F1
#
_cell.length_a   1.000
_cell.length_b   1.000
_cell.length_c   1.000
_cell.angle_alpha   90.00
_cell.angle_beta   90.00
_cell.angle_gamma   90.00
#
_symmetry.space_group_name_H-M   'P 1'
#
loop_
_entity.id
_entity.type
_entity.pdbx_description
1 polymer ?
#
loop_
_entity_poly.entity_id
_entity_poly.type
_entity_poly.pdbx_seq_one_letter_code
_entity_poly.pdbx_strand_id
1 'polypeptide(L)'
;MKNIIYMLIVFTICASASSAQMREKGMFMPPGAKPMEKLEQLEKMKLIEILDLDEETSIRFFARKNEHQKKMKDLIGEREKTLAELENAFRDKKEDEQFYKRYIAHVLEFENKIINERNNFITSLNTILTQQQIAKLTVFEFKFRRELTEQILERGRGMMKRDL
;
A
#
# COMPACT_ATOMS: atom_id res chain seq x y z
N MET A 1 -13.90 -57.12 25.88
CA MET A 1 -13.63 -56.40 24.61
C MET A 1 -14.72 -55.42 24.17
N LYS A 2 -15.90 -55.37 24.81
CA LYS A 2 -16.97 -54.41 24.47
C LYS A 2 -16.68 -52.98 24.94
N ASN A 3 -15.92 -52.83 26.03
CA ASN A 3 -15.64 -51.53 26.68
C ASN A 3 -14.51 -50.73 26.00
N ILE A 4 -13.66 -51.38 25.20
CA ILE A 4 -12.59 -50.71 24.42
C ILE A 4 -13.20 -50.07 23.14
N ILE A 5 -14.24 -50.69 22.58
CA ILE A 5 -14.97 -50.17 21.41
C ILE A 5 -15.68 -48.85 21.74
N TYR A 6 -16.28 -48.72 22.94
CA TYR A 6 -16.91 -47.46 23.35
C TYR A 6 -15.91 -46.32 23.55
N MET A 7 -14.66 -46.60 23.94
CA MET A 7 -13.63 -45.57 24.10
C MET A 7 -13.14 -45.01 22.74
N LEU A 8 -13.15 -45.82 21.68
CA LEU A 8 -12.77 -45.41 20.32
C LEU A 8 -13.86 -44.59 19.61
N ILE A 9 -15.13 -44.81 19.95
CA ILE A 9 -16.26 -44.08 19.36
C ILE A 9 -16.40 -42.67 19.95
N VAL A 10 -15.99 -42.45 21.21
CA VAL A 10 -16.03 -41.11 21.83
C VAL A 10 -14.90 -40.20 21.30
N PHE A 11 -13.76 -40.76 20.89
CA PHE A 11 -12.65 -39.96 20.36
C PHE A 11 -12.90 -39.41 18.95
N THR A 12 -13.80 -40.03 18.17
CA THR A 12 -14.10 -39.62 16.78
C THR A 12 -15.10 -38.47 16.68
N ILE A 13 -15.89 -38.19 17.73
CA ILE A 13 -16.91 -37.12 17.70
C ILE A 13 -16.32 -35.75 18.09
N CYS A 14 -15.20 -35.70 18.81
CA CYS A 14 -14.55 -34.42 19.17
C CYS A 14 -13.60 -33.86 18.08
N ALA A 15 -13.25 -34.64 17.06
CA ALA A 15 -12.31 -34.21 16.01
C ALA A 15 -12.96 -33.32 14.93
N SER A 16 -14.29 -33.25 14.86
CA SER A 16 -15.04 -32.48 13.85
C SER A 16 -15.61 -31.15 14.36
N ALA A 17 -15.49 -30.85 15.66
CA ALA A 17 -15.86 -29.54 16.22
C ALA A 17 -14.75 -28.47 16.05
N SER A 18 -13.50 -28.89 15.81
CA SER A 18 -12.38 -27.97 15.56
C SER A 18 -12.27 -27.50 14.11
N SER A 19 -13.15 -27.97 13.21
CA SER A 19 -13.20 -27.57 11.80
C SER A 19 -14.20 -26.45 11.51
N ALA A 20 -14.89 -25.93 12.55
CA ALA A 20 -15.85 -24.83 12.43
C ALA A 20 -15.22 -23.44 12.67
N GLN A 21 -13.89 -23.34 12.80
CA GLN A 21 -13.22 -22.08 12.53
C GLN A 21 -13.24 -21.85 11.02
N MET A 22 -14.30 -21.16 10.60
CA MET A 22 -14.34 -20.34 9.40
C MET A 22 -12.93 -19.80 9.16
N ARG A 23 -12.30 -20.32 8.12
CA ARG A 23 -10.97 -19.93 7.66
C ARG A 23 -11.09 -18.50 7.15
N GLU A 24 -11.16 -17.54 8.07
CA GLU A 24 -10.63 -16.22 7.82
C GLU A 24 -9.22 -16.50 7.33
N LYS A 25 -8.91 -16.07 6.11
CA LYS A 25 -7.57 -16.17 5.56
C LYS A 25 -6.71 -15.15 6.32
N GLY A 26 -6.55 -15.39 7.62
CA GLY A 26 -5.66 -14.68 8.51
C GLY A 26 -4.27 -14.90 7.96
N MET A 27 -3.75 -13.85 7.33
CA MET A 27 -2.38 -13.81 6.85
C MET A 27 -1.46 -14.35 7.95
N PHE A 28 -0.69 -15.39 7.65
CA PHE A 28 0.36 -15.89 8.53
C PHE A 28 1.33 -14.72 8.80
N MET A 29 1.25 -14.14 10.00
CA MET A 29 2.10 -13.04 10.42
C MET A 29 3.33 -13.62 11.14
N PRO A 30 4.54 -13.56 10.57
CA PRO A 30 5.76 -13.73 11.35
C PRO A 30 5.86 -12.61 12.40
N PRO A 31 6.26 -12.88 13.66
CA PRO A 31 6.42 -11.87 14.70
C PRO A 31 7.50 -10.85 14.33
N GLY A 32 7.20 -9.54 14.44
CA GLY A 32 8.22 -8.48 14.41
C GLY A 32 8.29 -7.56 13.18
N ALA A 33 7.69 -7.88 12.03
CA ALA A 33 7.69 -6.97 10.87
C ALA A 33 6.60 -5.89 11.00
N LYS A 34 6.94 -4.62 10.72
CA LYS A 34 5.96 -3.52 10.68
C LYS A 34 4.92 -3.82 9.58
N PRO A 35 3.62 -3.53 9.78
CA PRO A 35 2.58 -3.82 8.79
C PRO A 35 2.89 -3.32 7.37
N MET A 36 3.63 -2.21 7.25
CA MET A 36 4.05 -1.61 5.99
C MET A 36 5.11 -2.43 5.23
N GLU A 37 6.09 -3.01 5.93
CA GLU A 37 7.17 -3.79 5.30
C GLU A 37 6.63 -5.09 4.67
N LYS A 38 5.68 -5.75 5.36
CA LYS A 38 4.97 -6.92 4.82
C LYS A 38 4.15 -6.56 3.59
N LEU A 39 3.54 -5.38 3.59
CA LEU A 39 2.76 -4.90 2.46
C LEU A 39 3.63 -4.67 1.23
N GLU A 40 4.81 -4.07 1.42
CA GLU A 40 5.79 -3.88 0.35
C GLU A 40 6.30 -5.22 -0.19
N GLN A 41 6.54 -6.21 0.67
CA GLN A 41 6.94 -7.55 0.23
C GLN A 41 5.85 -8.22 -0.62
N LEU A 42 4.58 -8.12 -0.18
CA LEU A 42 3.44 -8.64 -0.94
C LEU A 42 3.26 -7.94 -2.29
N GLU A 43 3.41 -6.61 -2.31
CA GLU A 43 3.38 -5.81 -3.54
C GLU A 43 4.45 -6.30 -4.52
N LYS A 44 5.70 -6.47 -4.06
CA LYS A 44 6.82 -6.95 -4.88
C LYS A 44 6.56 -8.34 -5.45
N MET A 45 6.09 -9.28 -4.63
CA MET A 45 5.75 -10.64 -5.08
C MET A 45 4.66 -10.60 -6.16
N LYS A 46 3.61 -9.80 -5.95
CA LYS A 46 2.53 -9.65 -6.93
C LYS A 46 3.03 -9.05 -8.23
N LEU A 47 3.85 -8.01 -8.18
CA LEU A 47 4.44 -7.37 -9.35
C LEU A 47 5.27 -8.36 -10.19
N ILE A 48 6.09 -9.20 -9.56
CA ILE A 48 6.85 -10.24 -10.26
C ILE A 48 5.91 -11.21 -10.97
N GLU A 49 4.86 -11.67 -10.28
CA GLU A 49 3.87 -12.62 -10.81
C GLU A 49 3.07 -12.04 -11.99
N ILE A 50 2.49 -10.85 -11.85
CA ILE A 50 1.59 -10.29 -12.88
C ILE A 50 2.35 -9.80 -14.11
N LEU A 51 3.57 -9.30 -13.92
CA LEU A 51 4.41 -8.81 -15.00
C LEU A 51 5.24 -9.93 -15.63
N ASP A 52 5.29 -11.12 -15.03
CA ASP A 52 6.08 -12.27 -15.50
C ASP A 52 7.56 -11.87 -15.69
N LEU A 53 8.15 -11.34 -14.61
CA LEU A 53 9.51 -10.82 -14.65
C LEU A 53 10.54 -11.93 -14.45
N ASP A 54 11.51 -12.01 -15.34
CA ASP A 54 12.76 -12.74 -15.10
C ASP A 54 13.63 -12.01 -14.06
N GLU A 55 14.71 -12.66 -13.61
CA GLU A 55 15.60 -12.15 -12.58
C GLU A 55 16.28 -10.83 -12.98
N GLU A 56 16.82 -10.76 -14.20
CA GLU A 56 17.54 -9.58 -14.70
C GLU A 56 16.62 -8.37 -14.84
N THR A 57 15.44 -8.59 -15.42
CA THR A 57 14.39 -7.58 -15.58
C THR A 57 13.84 -7.14 -14.23
N SER A 58 13.66 -8.06 -13.26
CA SER A 58 13.24 -7.75 -11.90
C SER A 58 14.21 -6.80 -11.20
N ILE A 59 15.52 -7.06 -11.28
CA ILE A 59 16.54 -6.21 -10.66
C ILE A 59 16.47 -4.78 -11.23
N ARG A 60 16.43 -4.65 -12.56
CA ARG A 60 16.33 -3.33 -13.22
C ARG A 60 15.04 -2.61 -12.87
N PHE A 61 13.90 -3.32 -12.92
CA PHE A 61 12.59 -2.77 -12.61
C PHE A 61 12.54 -2.24 -11.18
N PHE A 62 12.93 -3.03 -10.19
CA PHE A 62 12.88 -2.61 -8.80
C PHE A 62 13.90 -1.53 -8.47
N ALA A 63 15.07 -1.52 -9.12
CA ALA A 63 15.99 -0.38 -9.00
C ALA A 63 15.33 0.92 -9.44
N ARG A 64 14.67 0.93 -10.61
CA ARG A 64 13.95 2.11 -11.11
C ARG A 64 12.74 2.48 -10.25
N LYS A 65 11.97 1.49 -9.78
CA LYS A 65 10.82 1.70 -8.90
C LYS A 65 11.23 2.30 -7.56
N ASN A 66 12.32 1.84 -6.96
CA ASN A 66 12.81 2.37 -5.69
C ASN A 66 13.26 3.83 -5.83
N GLU A 67 13.94 4.18 -6.92
CA GLU A 67 14.32 5.57 -7.22
C GLU A 67 13.09 6.46 -7.35
N HIS A 68 12.08 6.03 -8.12
CA HIS A 68 10.81 6.71 -8.27
C HIS A 68 10.10 6.89 -6.92
N GLN A 69 9.99 5.83 -6.12
CA GLN A 69 9.35 5.87 -4.80
C GLN A 69 10.04 6.86 -3.85
N LYS A 70 11.37 6.93 -3.88
CA LYS A 70 12.12 7.92 -3.08
C LYS A 70 11.77 9.35 -3.52
N LYS A 71 11.84 9.65 -4.82
CA LYS A 71 11.48 10.98 -5.35
C LYS A 71 10.03 11.35 -5.03
N MET A 72 9.11 10.40 -5.14
CA MET A 72 7.71 10.59 -4.75
C MET A 72 7.55 10.90 -3.28
N LYS A 73 8.24 10.18 -2.40
CA LYS A 73 8.19 10.42 -0.97
C LYS A 73 8.68 11.84 -0.64
N ASP A 74 9.78 12.27 -1.24
CA ASP A 74 10.36 13.59 -1.01
C ASP A 74 9.39 14.69 -1.50
N LEU A 75 8.86 14.58 -2.72
CA LEU A 75 7.91 15.54 -3.29
C LEU A 75 6.60 15.63 -2.49
N ILE A 76 6.04 14.49 -2.07
CA ILE A 76 4.82 14.45 -1.27
C ILE A 76 5.08 15.04 0.12
N GLY A 77 6.22 14.75 0.74
CA GLY A 77 6.60 15.28 2.05
C GLY A 77 6.72 16.81 2.04
N GLU A 78 7.37 17.38 1.04
CA GLU A 78 7.48 18.84 0.90
C GLU A 78 6.11 19.51 0.67
N ARG A 79 5.24 18.87 -0.13
CA ARG A 79 3.86 19.34 -0.32
C ARG A 79 3.08 19.31 1.00
N GLU A 80 3.17 18.22 1.75
CA GLU A 80 2.49 18.06 3.05
C GLU A 80 2.98 19.09 4.07
N LYS A 81 4.29 19.34 4.12
CA LYS A 81 4.88 20.40 4.95
C LYS A 81 4.33 21.78 4.56
N THR A 82 4.29 22.10 3.27
CA THR A 82 3.75 23.36 2.75
C THR A 82 2.27 23.53 3.14
N LEU A 83 1.48 22.46 3.07
CA LEU A 83 0.07 22.46 3.46
C LEU A 83 -0.11 22.62 4.97
N ALA A 84 0.74 21.99 5.79
CA ALA A 84 0.70 22.12 7.25
C ALA A 84 1.06 23.55 7.69
N GLU A 85 2.05 24.19 7.05
CA GLU A 85 2.40 25.60 7.25
C GLU A 85 1.22 26.51 6.90
N LEU A 86 0.53 26.23 5.79
CA LEU A 86 -0.68 26.94 5.39
C LEU A 86 -1.84 26.76 6.38
N GLU A 87 -2.03 25.55 6.92
CA GLU A 87 -3.05 25.28 7.95
C GLU A 87 -2.78 26.06 9.24
N ASN A 88 -1.51 26.12 9.67
CA ASN A 88 -1.11 26.88 10.84
C ASN A 88 -1.33 28.39 10.64
N ALA A 89 -1.01 28.92 9.46
CA ALA A 89 -1.25 30.32 9.12
C ALA A 89 -2.72 30.76 9.26
N PHE A 90 -3.68 29.86 9.01
CA PHE A 90 -5.11 30.15 9.22
C PHE A 90 -5.47 30.37 10.69
N ARG A 91 -4.72 29.75 11.62
CA ARG A 91 -4.94 29.86 13.06
C ARG A 91 -4.39 31.18 13.61
N ASP A 92 -3.23 31.59 13.10
CA ASP A 92 -2.50 32.77 13.58
C ASP A 92 -3.06 34.10 13.05
N LYS A 93 -3.83 34.09 11.96
CA LYS A 93 -4.55 35.24 11.36
C LYS A 93 -3.67 36.49 11.11
N LYS A 94 -2.37 36.29 10.88
CA LYS A 94 -1.38 37.38 10.67
C LYS A 94 -0.83 37.45 9.25
N GLU A 95 -1.22 36.52 8.38
CA GLU A 95 -0.67 36.44 7.02
C GLU A 95 -1.46 37.29 6.02
N ASP A 96 -0.78 37.77 4.99
CA ASP A 96 -1.33 38.62 3.94
C ASP A 96 -1.69 37.83 2.66
N GLU A 97 -2.32 38.51 1.70
CA GLU A 97 -2.70 37.90 0.41
C GLU A 97 -1.48 37.35 -0.36
N GLN A 98 -0.32 38.01 -0.25
CA GLN A 98 0.90 37.60 -0.94
C GLN A 98 1.45 36.28 -0.39
N PHE A 99 1.38 36.08 0.92
CA PHE A 99 1.67 34.81 1.58
C PHE A 99 0.82 33.69 0.98
N TYR A 100 -0.51 33.86 0.98
CA TYR A 100 -1.43 32.82 0.48
C TYR A 100 -1.19 32.50 -0.99
N LYS A 101 -0.98 33.53 -1.83
CA LYS A 101 -0.67 33.36 -3.25
C LYS A 101 0.59 32.54 -3.47
N ARG A 102 1.66 32.77 -2.69
CA ARG A 102 2.92 32.02 -2.78
C ARG A 102 2.72 30.55 -2.40
N TYR A 103 2.04 30.27 -1.30
CA TYR A 103 1.82 28.88 -0.85
C TYR A 103 0.94 28.09 -1.80
N ILE A 104 -0.12 28.71 -2.34
CA ILE A 104 -0.95 28.09 -3.39
C ILE A 104 -0.08 27.74 -4.60
N ALA A 105 0.76 28.67 -5.06
CA ALA A 105 1.66 28.42 -6.20
C ALA A 105 2.64 27.27 -5.92
N HIS A 106 3.23 27.21 -4.72
CA HIS A 106 4.13 26.13 -4.33
C HIS A 106 3.44 24.77 -4.30
N VAL A 107 2.22 24.68 -3.74
CA VAL A 107 1.44 23.42 -3.74
C VAL A 107 1.18 22.96 -5.17
N LEU A 108 0.74 23.85 -6.07
CA LEU A 108 0.52 23.52 -7.47
C LEU A 108 1.82 23.10 -8.19
N GLU A 109 2.95 23.71 -7.86
CA GLU A 109 4.25 23.31 -8.38
C GLU A 109 4.61 21.88 -7.96
N PHE A 110 4.38 21.51 -6.70
CA PHE A 110 4.60 20.14 -6.23
C PHE A 110 3.67 19.14 -6.92
N GLU A 111 2.40 19.47 -7.15
CA GLU A 111 1.48 18.61 -7.92
C GLU A 111 2.00 18.36 -9.34
N ASN A 112 2.48 19.41 -10.02
CA ASN A 112 3.08 19.27 -11.34
C ASN A 112 4.34 18.40 -11.32
N LYS A 113 5.22 18.58 -10.32
CA LYS A 113 6.41 17.73 -10.14
C LYS A 113 6.02 16.28 -9.88
N ILE A 114 4.97 16.02 -9.11
CA ILE A 114 4.49 14.68 -8.82
C ILE A 114 4.00 13.99 -10.10
N ILE A 115 3.19 14.69 -10.90
CA ILE A 115 2.70 14.19 -12.19
C ILE A 115 3.87 13.93 -13.14
N ASN A 116 4.81 14.86 -13.25
CA ASN A 116 5.98 14.73 -14.12
C ASN A 116 6.88 13.56 -13.72
N GLU A 117 7.14 13.35 -12.43
CA GLU A 117 7.92 12.22 -11.95
C GLU A 117 7.20 10.88 -12.24
N ARG A 118 5.87 10.82 -12.15
CA ARG A 118 5.10 9.64 -12.59
C ARG A 118 5.26 9.38 -14.09
N ASN A 119 5.16 10.41 -14.91
CA ASN A 119 5.35 10.28 -16.37
C ASN A 119 6.77 9.83 -16.71
N ASN A 120 7.77 10.39 -16.01
CA ASN A 120 9.17 10.01 -16.17
C ASN A 120 9.39 8.56 -15.79
N PHE A 121 8.84 8.10 -14.66
CA PHE A 121 8.91 6.71 -14.25
C PHE A 121 8.36 5.77 -15.33
N ILE A 122 7.12 5.98 -15.79
CA ILE A 122 6.51 5.15 -16.84
C ILE A 122 7.33 5.16 -18.12
N THR A 123 7.76 6.33 -18.59
CA THR A 123 8.57 6.47 -19.82
C THR A 123 9.90 5.74 -19.68
N SER A 124 10.51 5.82 -18.50
CA SER A 124 11.80 5.20 -18.22
C SER A 124 11.72 3.66 -18.27
N LEU A 125 10.55 3.06 -18.06
CA LEU A 125 10.34 1.61 -18.12
C LEU A 125 10.32 1.05 -19.54
N ASN A 126 10.22 1.89 -20.58
CA ASN A 126 10.18 1.44 -21.98
C ASN A 126 11.43 0.65 -22.42
N THR A 127 12.54 0.79 -21.71
CA THR A 127 13.77 0.02 -21.96
C THR A 127 13.91 -1.25 -21.11
N ILE A 128 12.96 -1.49 -20.20
CA ILE A 128 13.00 -2.59 -19.22
C ILE A 128 11.81 -3.53 -19.41
N LEU A 129 10.63 -2.98 -19.71
CA LEU A 129 9.36 -3.69 -19.80
C LEU A 129 8.73 -3.51 -21.17
N THR A 130 7.96 -4.51 -21.60
CA THR A 130 7.08 -4.40 -22.77
C THR A 130 5.90 -3.46 -22.49
N GLN A 131 5.29 -2.92 -23.55
CA GLN A 131 4.09 -2.07 -23.42
C GLN A 131 2.94 -2.78 -22.70
N GLN A 132 2.78 -4.09 -22.91
CA GLN A 132 1.78 -4.88 -22.21
C GLN A 132 2.07 -4.97 -20.70
N GLN A 133 3.33 -5.17 -20.31
CA GLN A 133 3.73 -5.17 -18.89
C GLN A 133 3.52 -3.79 -18.26
N ILE A 134 3.86 -2.70 -18.95
CA ILE A 134 3.61 -1.33 -18.47
C ILE A 134 2.10 -1.07 -18.28
N ALA A 135 1.26 -1.55 -19.20
CA ALA A 135 -0.19 -1.46 -19.05
C ALA A 135 -0.70 -2.26 -17.83
N LYS A 136 -0.21 -3.50 -17.64
CA LYS A 136 -0.53 -4.31 -16.45
C LYS A 136 -0.11 -3.62 -15.16
N LEU A 137 1.10 -3.05 -15.11
CA LEU A 137 1.61 -2.28 -13.98
C LEU A 137 0.68 -1.12 -13.65
N THR A 138 0.27 -0.35 -14.66
CA THR A 138 -0.62 0.81 -14.48
C THR A 138 -1.96 0.40 -13.85
N VAL A 139 -2.56 -0.69 -14.35
CA VAL A 139 -3.82 -1.23 -13.78
C VAL A 139 -3.60 -1.75 -12.35
N PHE A 140 -2.48 -2.44 -12.11
CA PHE A 140 -2.14 -2.97 -10.79
C PHE A 140 -1.95 -1.85 -9.77
N GLU A 141 -1.15 -0.82 -10.05
CA GLU A 141 -0.92 0.27 -9.11
C GLU A 141 -2.20 1.03 -8.77
N PHE A 142 -3.09 1.22 -9.76
CA PHE A 142 -4.38 1.85 -9.53
C PHE A 142 -5.28 1.01 -8.60
N LYS A 143 -5.40 -0.30 -8.87
CA LYS A 143 -6.23 -1.20 -8.06
C LYS A 143 -5.65 -1.43 -6.67
N PHE A 144 -4.35 -1.68 -6.59
CA PHE A 144 -3.64 -1.96 -5.35
C PHE A 144 -3.78 -0.78 -4.38
N ARG A 145 -3.54 0.46 -4.83
CA ARG A 145 -3.75 1.65 -3.99
C ARG A 145 -5.18 1.75 -3.47
N ARG A 146 -6.18 1.51 -4.32
CA ARG A 146 -7.59 1.54 -3.91
C ARG A 146 -7.88 0.50 -2.81
N GLU A 147 -7.44 -0.73 -3.01
CA GLU A 147 -7.62 -1.82 -2.05
C GLU A 147 -6.91 -1.52 -0.72
N LEU A 148 -5.71 -0.92 -0.75
CA LEU A 148 -5.02 -0.47 0.46
C LEU A 148 -5.82 0.58 1.22
N THR A 149 -6.31 1.61 0.51
CA THR A 149 -7.11 2.67 1.12
C THR A 149 -8.40 2.13 1.72
N GLU A 150 -9.10 1.24 1.03
CA GLU A 150 -10.32 0.58 1.51
C GLU A 150 -10.05 -0.23 2.79
N GLN A 151 -9.01 -1.08 2.80
CA GLN A 151 -8.67 -1.88 3.98
C GLN A 151 -8.24 -1.03 5.19
N ILE A 152 -7.53 0.08 4.97
CA ILE A 152 -7.16 1.02 6.03
C ILE A 152 -8.42 1.73 6.57
N LEU A 153 -9.30 2.22 5.69
CA LEU A 153 -10.53 2.90 6.07
C LEU A 153 -11.50 1.96 6.82
N GLU A 154 -11.63 0.70 6.40
CA GLU A 154 -12.46 -0.29 7.07
C GLU A 154 -11.95 -0.61 8.48
N ARG A 155 -10.63 -0.73 8.65
CA ARG A 155 -10.02 -0.91 9.98
C ARG A 155 -10.15 0.35 10.85
N GLY A 156 -10.08 1.54 10.26
CA GLY A 156 -10.27 2.81 10.95
C GLY A 156 -11.70 3.04 11.44
N ARG A 157 -12.72 2.63 10.66
CA ARG A 157 -14.14 2.68 11.07
C ARG A 157 -14.45 1.80 12.29
N GLY A 158 -13.69 0.72 12.50
CA GLY A 158 -13.79 -0.12 13.71
C GLY A 158 -13.24 0.53 14.98
N MET A 159 -12.42 1.59 14.86
CA MET A 159 -11.94 2.41 15.98
C MET A 159 -12.89 3.57 16.27
N MET A 160 -13.39 4.27 15.24
CA MET A 160 -14.35 5.38 15.41
C MET A 160 -15.68 4.99 16.08
N LYS A 161 -16.09 3.71 16.01
CA LYS A 161 -17.29 3.21 16.70
C LYS A 161 -17.10 2.91 18.19
N ARG A 162 -15.88 3.02 18.73
CA ARG A 162 -15.61 2.81 20.17
C ARG A 162 -15.53 4.10 20.98
N ASP A 163 -15.55 5.24 20.28
CA ASP A 163 -15.43 6.57 20.87
C ASP A 163 -16.73 7.39 20.74
N LEU A 164 -17.88 6.71 20.58
CA LEU A 164 -19.23 7.29 20.63
C LEU A 164 -20.10 6.57 21.66
#